data_AF-A0A6I8PWF1-F1
#
_entry.id   AF-A0A6I8PWF1-F1
#
_cell.length_a   1.000
_cell.length_b   1.000
_cell.length_c   1.000
_cell.angle_alpha   90.00
_cell.angle_beta   90.00
_cell.angle_gamma   90.00
#
_symmetry.space_group_name_H-M   'P 1'
#
loop_
_entity.id
_entity.type
_entity.pdbx_description
1 polymer ?
#
loop_
_entity_poly.entity_id
_entity_poly.type
_entity_poly.pdbx_seq_one_letter_code
_entity_poly.pdbx_strand_id
1 'polypeptide(L)'
;VVTTSEAVRVKAILDNINHIKKASPSSLTLYTAQENDIRDACYNVILHCYFLEMRTVVEELTILKAEDTGELKLLHLLENLNISPTVTQWGDCKRCEEFQEKDLPVFIEAFIEFIQMKYSDGP
;
A
#
# COMPACT_ATOMS: atom_id res chain seq x y z
N VAL A 1 0.48 4.99 23.13
CA VAL A 1 -0.94 4.63 23.35
C VAL A 1 -1.69 4.92 22.08
N VAL A 2 -1.97 3.87 21.29
CA VAL A 2 -2.81 4.00 20.08
C VAL A 2 -4.22 4.39 20.54
N THR A 3 -4.73 5.51 20.02
CA THR A 3 -6.08 5.97 20.37
C THR A 3 -7.12 5.09 19.66
N THR A 4 -8.35 5.02 20.19
CA THR A 4 -9.44 4.24 19.58
C THR A 4 -9.73 4.68 18.13
N SER A 5 -9.48 5.94 17.76
CA SER A 5 -9.65 6.44 16.39
C SER A 5 -8.55 5.94 15.44
N GLU A 6 -7.32 5.77 15.92
CA GLU A 6 -6.21 5.25 15.12
C GLU A 6 -6.35 3.75 14.86
N ALA A 7 -6.72 2.98 15.87
CA ALA A 7 -7.00 1.55 15.69
C ALA A 7 -8.14 1.31 14.66
N VAL A 8 -9.19 2.15 14.69
CA VAL A 8 -10.28 2.13 13.70
C VAL A 8 -9.75 2.46 12.30
N ARG A 9 -8.87 3.46 12.18
CA ARG A 9 -8.24 3.84 10.90
C ARG A 9 -7.38 2.71 10.33
N VAL A 10 -6.51 2.10 11.15
CA VAL A 10 -5.68 0.95 10.75
C VAL A 10 -6.56 -0.22 10.32
N LYS A 11 -7.62 -0.52 11.07
CA LYS A 11 -8.58 -1.55 10.66
C LYS A 11 -9.20 -1.26 9.28
N ALA A 12 -9.61 -0.02 9.03
CA ALA A 12 -10.17 0.38 7.74
C ALA A 12 -9.15 0.24 6.59
N ILE A 13 -7.88 0.58 6.83
CA ILE A 13 -6.79 0.35 5.86
C ILE A 13 -6.68 -1.14 5.53
N LEU A 14 -6.57 -2.00 6.54
CA LEU A 14 -6.42 -3.44 6.34
C LEU A 14 -7.65 -4.06 5.65
N ASP A 15 -8.85 -3.64 6.02
CA ASP A 15 -10.10 -4.11 5.38
C ASP A 15 -10.12 -3.74 3.88
N ASN A 16 -9.70 -2.53 3.52
CA ASN A 16 -9.66 -2.09 2.13
C ASN A 16 -8.56 -2.81 1.31
N ILE A 17 -7.36 -3.01 1.88
CA ILE A 17 -6.27 -3.79 1.24
C ILE A 17 -6.76 -5.21 0.93
N ASN A 18 -7.39 -5.87 1.91
CA ASN A 18 -7.88 -7.24 1.76
C ASN A 18 -9.05 -7.34 0.78
N HIS A 19 -9.91 -6.31 0.71
CA HIS A 19 -10.99 -6.26 -0.27
C HIS A 19 -10.43 -6.24 -1.70
N ILE A 20 -9.48 -5.34 -1.99
CA ILE A 20 -8.90 -5.22 -3.33
C ILE A 20 -8.21 -6.53 -3.72
N LYS A 21 -7.37 -7.09 -2.83
CA LYS A 21 -6.67 -8.38 -3.04
C LYS A 21 -7.60 -9.49 -3.53
N LYS A 22 -8.81 -9.59 -2.97
CA LYS A 22 -9.72 -10.72 -3.23
C LYS A 22 -10.15 -10.81 -4.70
N ALA A 23 -10.24 -9.68 -5.40
CA ALA A 23 -10.64 -9.63 -6.80
C ALA A 23 -9.45 -9.80 -7.76
N SER A 24 -8.23 -9.57 -7.29
CA SER A 24 -7.02 -9.37 -8.11
C SER A 24 -6.48 -10.63 -8.79
N PRO A 25 -5.90 -10.51 -10.00
CA PRO A 25 -5.19 -11.61 -10.67
C PRO A 25 -3.93 -12.03 -9.91
N SER A 26 -3.69 -13.33 -9.81
CA SER A 26 -2.48 -13.87 -9.18
C SER A 26 -1.20 -13.69 -9.99
N SER A 27 -1.30 -13.35 -11.27
CA SER A 27 -0.15 -13.17 -12.18
C SER A 27 0.49 -11.78 -12.09
N LEU A 28 -0.07 -10.86 -11.31
CA LEU A 28 0.49 -9.53 -11.14
C LEU A 28 1.79 -9.57 -10.34
N THR A 29 2.78 -8.83 -10.83
CA THR A 29 4.01 -8.51 -10.11
C THR A 29 4.07 -7.02 -9.83
N LEU A 30 4.50 -6.65 -8.62
CA LEU A 30 4.41 -5.28 -8.09
C LEU A 30 5.71 -4.90 -7.37
N TYR A 31 6.12 -3.65 -7.49
CA TYR A 31 7.31 -3.15 -6.81
C TYR A 31 7.14 -3.18 -5.29
N THR A 32 7.91 -4.03 -4.62
CA THR A 32 7.68 -4.35 -3.21
C THR A 32 8.91 -4.02 -2.37
N ALA A 33 8.80 -3.00 -1.51
CA ALA A 33 9.80 -2.78 -0.48
C ALA A 33 9.83 -3.97 0.49
N GLN A 34 11.03 -4.36 0.93
CA GLN A 34 11.21 -5.38 1.96
C GLN A 34 11.76 -4.74 3.23
N GLU A 35 11.81 -5.49 4.34
CA GLU A 35 12.25 -4.98 5.65
C GLU A 35 13.59 -4.21 5.58
N ASN A 36 14.55 -4.72 4.80
CA ASN A 36 15.87 -4.11 4.61
C ASN A 36 15.87 -2.81 3.78
N ASP A 37 14.78 -2.50 3.08
CA ASP A 37 14.61 -1.24 2.35
C ASP A 37 14.08 -0.12 3.26
N ILE A 38 13.50 -0.47 4.40
CA ILE A 38 12.75 0.46 5.25
C ILE A 38 13.72 1.23 6.13
N ARG A 39 13.82 2.54 5.85
CA ARG A 39 14.59 3.52 6.62
C ARG A 39 13.62 4.57 7.17
N ASP A 40 13.88 5.09 8.37
CA ASP A 40 13.03 6.10 9.02
C ASP A 40 12.74 7.32 8.14
N ALA A 41 13.75 7.79 7.42
CA ALA A 41 13.61 8.93 6.49
C ALA A 41 12.73 8.63 5.26
N CYS A 42 12.45 7.36 4.96
CA CYS A 42 11.81 6.91 3.73
C CYS A 42 10.40 6.34 3.93
N TYR A 43 9.85 6.28 5.16
CA TYR A 43 8.50 5.73 5.39
C TYR A 43 7.42 6.35 4.49
N ASN A 44 7.41 7.67 4.34
CA ASN A 44 6.36 8.31 3.54
C ASN A 44 6.52 8.04 2.03
N VAL A 45 7.76 7.88 1.57
CA VAL A 45 8.07 7.51 0.18
C VAL A 45 7.67 6.06 -0.08
N ILE A 46 8.03 5.14 0.82
CA ILE A 46 7.68 3.71 0.71
C ILE A 46 6.17 3.53 0.79
N LEU A 47 5.48 4.24 1.69
CA LEU A 47 4.02 4.21 1.78
C LEU A 47 3.36 4.69 0.48
N HIS A 48 3.91 5.72 -0.14
CA HIS A 48 3.43 6.20 -1.44
C HIS A 48 3.63 5.13 -2.52
N CYS A 49 4.77 4.46 -2.56
CA CYS A 49 5.00 3.35 -3.51
C CYS A 49 3.98 2.23 -3.32
N TYR A 50 3.75 1.75 -2.10
CA TYR A 50 2.71 0.74 -1.87
C TYR A 50 1.31 1.18 -2.34
N PHE A 51 0.96 2.45 -2.15
CA PHE A 51 -0.31 2.98 -2.65
C PHE A 51 -0.37 3.00 -4.19
N LEU A 52 0.71 3.42 -4.87
CA LEU A 52 0.79 3.43 -6.33
C LEU A 52 0.66 2.01 -6.91
N GLU A 53 1.36 1.04 -6.33
CA GLU A 53 1.26 -0.36 -6.75
C GLU A 53 -0.15 -0.94 -6.49
N MET A 54 -0.79 -0.57 -5.37
CA MET A 54 -2.18 -0.95 -5.13
C MET A 54 -3.14 -0.30 -6.14
N ARG A 55 -2.85 0.92 -6.61
CA ARG A 55 -3.60 1.54 -7.71
C ARG A 55 -3.43 0.75 -9.00
N THR A 56 -2.24 0.26 -9.32
CA THR A 56 -2.00 -0.62 -10.48
C THR A 56 -2.86 -1.89 -10.41
N VAL A 57 -3.06 -2.47 -9.23
CA VAL A 57 -3.98 -3.61 -9.05
C VAL A 57 -5.42 -3.25 -9.42
N VAL A 58 -5.90 -2.09 -9.00
CA VAL A 58 -7.25 -1.59 -9.33
C VAL A 58 -7.37 -1.28 -10.83
N GLU A 59 -6.35 -0.66 -11.42
CA GLU A 59 -6.29 -0.38 -12.86
C GLU A 59 -6.37 -1.68 -13.69
N GLU A 60 -5.65 -2.73 -13.27
CA GLU A 60 -5.74 -4.05 -13.92
C GLU A 60 -7.15 -4.65 -13.82
N LEU A 61 -7.79 -4.57 -12.65
CA LEU A 61 -9.16 -5.03 -12.48
C LEU A 61 -10.16 -4.28 -13.37
N THR A 62 -9.95 -2.98 -13.56
CA THR A 62 -10.74 -2.16 -14.48
C THR A 62 -10.53 -2.60 -15.94
N ILE A 63 -9.29 -2.88 -16.35
CA ILE A 63 -8.98 -3.41 -17.69
C ILE A 63 -9.63 -4.78 -17.93
N LEU A 64 -9.58 -5.64 -16.92
CA LEU A 64 -10.22 -6.96 -16.94
C LEU A 64 -11.76 -6.91 -16.82
N LYS A 65 -12.33 -5.72 -16.63
CA LYS A 65 -13.77 -5.48 -16.46
C LYS A 65 -14.36 -6.32 -15.31
N ALA A 66 -13.63 -6.39 -14.20
CA ALA A 66 -14.13 -7.02 -12.98
C ALA A 66 -15.43 -6.33 -12.52
N GLU A 67 -16.38 -7.10 -11.98
CA GLU A 67 -17.62 -6.54 -11.43
C GLU A 67 -17.36 -5.59 -10.26
N ASP A 68 -16.30 -5.85 -9.49
CA ASP A 68 -15.80 -5.01 -8.42
C ASP A 68 -14.30 -4.75 -8.63
N THR A 69 -13.98 -3.52 -9.04
CA THR A 69 -12.60 -3.09 -9.30
C THR A 69 -11.88 -2.64 -8.03
N GLY A 70 -12.61 -2.38 -6.94
CA GLY A 70 -12.05 -1.82 -5.72
C GLY A 70 -11.75 -0.31 -5.76
N GLU A 71 -12.19 0.43 -6.79
CA GLU A 71 -11.94 1.88 -6.92
C GLU A 71 -12.34 2.69 -5.67
N LEU A 72 -13.53 2.43 -5.12
CA LEU A 72 -13.99 3.10 -3.89
C LEU A 72 -13.11 2.75 -2.68
N LYS A 73 -12.58 1.51 -2.62
CA LYS A 73 -11.67 1.06 -1.57
C LYS A 73 -10.31 1.73 -1.68
N LEU A 74 -9.83 1.95 -2.90
CA LEU A 74 -8.61 2.70 -3.17
C LEU A 74 -8.73 4.17 -2.74
N LEU A 75 -9.87 4.82 -2.98
CA LEU A 75 -10.14 6.18 -2.50
C LEU A 75 -10.10 6.23 -0.96
N HIS A 76 -10.78 5.31 -0.28
CA HIS A 76 -10.72 5.22 1.18
C HIS A 76 -9.31 4.90 1.68
N LEU A 77 -8.49 4.13 0.94
CA LEU A 77 -7.09 3.90 1.28
C LEU A 77 -6.29 5.21 1.22
N LEU A 78 -6.42 5.96 0.13
CA LEU A 78 -5.73 7.25 -0.02
C LEU A 78 -6.00 8.17 1.17
N GLU A 79 -7.28 8.29 1.55
CA GLU A 79 -7.72 9.11 2.68
C GLU A 79 -7.17 8.60 4.03
N ASN A 80 -7.30 7.31 4.32
CA ASN A 80 -6.91 6.75 5.62
C ASN A 80 -5.38 6.63 5.80
N LEU A 81 -4.64 6.46 4.71
CA LEU A 81 -3.17 6.46 4.73
C LEU A 81 -2.59 7.87 4.87
N ASN A 82 -3.40 8.91 4.61
CA ASN A 82 -3.01 10.31 4.67
C ASN A 82 -1.76 10.60 3.80
N ILE A 83 -1.74 10.02 2.60
CA ILE A 83 -0.62 10.15 1.65
C ILE A 83 -0.83 11.42 0.83
N SER A 84 0.22 12.20 0.65
CA SER A 84 0.20 13.28 -0.35
C SER A 84 0.02 12.68 -1.75
N PRO A 85 -0.91 13.20 -2.58
CA PRO A 85 -1.07 12.74 -3.96
C PRO A 85 0.18 13.02 -4.81
N THR A 86 1.08 13.90 -4.34
CA THR A 86 2.36 14.19 -4.96
C THR A 86 3.51 14.02 -3.96
N VAL A 87 4.48 13.16 -4.29
CA VAL A 87 5.77 13.08 -3.57
C VAL A 87 6.79 13.88 -4.36
N THR A 88 7.10 15.08 -3.88
CA THR A 88 8.04 16.00 -4.54
C THR A 88 9.47 15.89 -4.00
N GLN A 89 9.67 15.23 -2.87
CA GLN A 89 10.98 15.08 -2.22
C GLN A 89 11.25 13.62 -1.91
N TRP A 90 12.13 13.03 -2.72
CA TRP A 90 12.57 11.64 -2.55
C TRP A 90 13.87 11.55 -1.76
N GLY A 91 14.66 12.63 -1.71
CA GLY A 91 15.98 12.61 -1.07
C GLY A 91 16.83 11.44 -1.57
N ASP A 92 17.43 10.72 -0.63
CA ASP A 92 18.21 9.49 -0.89
C ASP A 92 17.36 8.21 -0.80
N CYS A 93 16.03 8.32 -0.83
CA CYS A 93 15.13 7.17 -0.86
C CYS A 93 15.06 6.57 -2.27
N LYS A 94 14.97 5.25 -2.33
CA LYS A 94 14.74 4.51 -3.59
C LYS A 94 13.44 5.00 -4.25
N ARG A 95 13.45 5.06 -5.58
CA ARG A 95 12.25 5.14 -6.42
C ARG A 95 11.48 3.83 -6.32
N CYS A 96 10.18 3.86 -6.63
CA CYS A 96 9.35 2.65 -6.53
C CYS A 96 9.91 1.55 -7.44
N GLU A 97 10.30 1.92 -8.66
CA GLU A 97 10.84 1.03 -9.68
C GLU A 97 12.23 0.44 -9.35
N GLU A 98 12.88 0.91 -8.27
CA GLU A 98 14.13 0.33 -7.76
C GLU A 98 13.90 -0.78 -6.73
N PHE A 99 12.65 -1.00 -6.29
CA PHE A 99 12.30 -2.16 -5.47
C PHE A 99 12.18 -3.41 -6.34
N GLN A 100 12.29 -4.58 -5.73
CA GLN A 100 12.11 -5.83 -6.46
C GLN A 100 10.61 -6.04 -6.74
N GLU A 101 10.29 -6.43 -7.97
CA GLU A 101 8.96 -6.93 -8.29
C GLU A 101 8.68 -8.27 -7.58
N LYS A 102 7.52 -8.36 -6.92
CA LYS A 102 7.05 -9.58 -6.24
C LYS A 102 5.63 -9.89 -6.67
N ASP A 103 5.25 -11.16 -6.55
CA ASP A 103 3.87 -11.54 -6.78
C ASP A 103 2.90 -10.84 -5.80
N LEU A 104 1.64 -10.76 -6.20
CA LEU A 104 0.62 -10.09 -5.40
C LEU A 104 0.52 -10.60 -3.94
N PRO A 105 0.53 -11.92 -3.65
CA PRO A 105 0.53 -12.39 -2.27
C PRO A 105 1.64 -11.80 -1.40
N VAL A 106 2.89 -11.81 -1.91
CA VAL A 106 4.05 -11.26 -1.20
C VAL A 106 3.96 -9.74 -1.06
N PHE A 107 3.49 -9.04 -2.09
CA PHE A 107 3.25 -7.59 -2.03
C PHE A 107 2.25 -7.23 -0.92
N ILE A 108 1.12 -7.96 -0.83
CA ILE A 108 0.09 -7.67 0.17
C ILE A 108 0.60 -7.93 1.59
N GLU A 109 1.33 -9.02 1.80
CA GLU A 109 1.92 -9.33 3.11
C GLU A 109 2.87 -8.21 3.54
N ALA A 110 3.82 -7.83 2.68
CA ALA A 110 4.75 -6.74 2.95
C ALA A 110 4.05 -5.40 3.19
N PHE A 111 2.97 -5.09 2.45
CA PHE A 111 2.21 -3.87 2.67
C PHE A 111 1.49 -3.88 4.04
N ILE A 112 0.89 -4.99 4.43
CA ILE A 112 0.25 -5.12 5.75
C ILE A 112 1.28 -4.96 6.87
N GLU A 113 2.43 -5.62 6.77
CA GLU A 113 3.54 -5.49 7.74
C GLU A 113 4.02 -4.03 7.83
N PHE A 114 4.16 -3.35 6.69
CA PHE A 114 4.54 -1.94 6.65
C PHE A 114 3.52 -1.04 7.36
N ILE A 115 2.22 -1.27 7.17
CA ILE A 115 1.14 -0.54 7.87
C ILE A 115 1.18 -0.79 9.37
N GLN A 116 1.41 -2.04 9.79
CA GLN A 116 1.52 -2.40 11.20
C GLN A 116 2.72 -1.70 11.84
N MET A 117 3.89 -1.73 11.20
CA MET A 117 5.08 -1.04 11.68
C MET A 117 4.86 0.47 11.80
N LYS A 118 4.25 1.09 10.78
CA LYS A 118 4.03 2.55 10.75
C LYS A 118 2.99 3.05 11.75
N TYR A 119 1.93 2.27 12.03
CA TYR A 119 0.75 2.76 12.76
C TYR A 119 0.35 1.96 14.00
N SER A 120 0.88 0.75 14.21
CA SER A 120 0.51 -0.11 15.36
C SER A 120 1.60 -0.14 16.42
N ASP A 121 2.86 -0.23 16.02
CA ASP A 121 3.98 -0.26 16.98
C ASP A 121 4.66 1.10 17.18
N GLY A 122 4.64 1.98 16.17
CA GLY A 122 5.25 3.31 16.23
C GLY A 122 6.78 3.27 16.44
N PRO A 123 7.53 4.27 15.96
CA PRO A 123 8.70 4.74 16.69
C PRO A 123 8.28 5.52 17.96
#